data_AF-A0A7K0LRM8-F1
#
_entry.id   AF-A0A7K0LRM8-F1
#
_cell.length_a   1.000
_cell.length_b   1.000
_cell.length_c   1.000
_cell.angle_alpha   90.00
_cell.angle_beta   90.00
_cell.angle_gamma   90.00
#
_symmetry.space_group_name_H-M   'P 1'
#
loop_
_entity.id
_entity.type
_entity.pdbx_description
1 polymer ?
#
loop_
_entity_poly.entity_id
_entity_poly.type
_entity_poly.pdbx_seq_one_letter_code
_entity_poly.pdbx_strand_id
1 'polypeptide(L)'
;MEPSASVRQGARSLNHYRAIVDEIHVLLSEAARPLLPVTTETVLRSRLNEPAARAVLDRVEGGIDALVRQAHDEVSRFVVTSASNAETPETLVRILLLQQIDLAWWSGTPDFATTAEITESQSLVDLVDLREGGHLRFGFTVASDRVLPRARNLAVRRCFPRRRPHAAGVSSTSIRPEMVVVLNALAREFEAAAPARTPPLWVNSVTRSLQQQEHLRDLGYSALSPSAHCRGWAADIEMDWFARFDAQDALRGVLTGRRDRGELNVIDEGRAWHVCPNPEALQTAFTVVG
;
A
#
# COMPACT_ATOMS: atom_id res chain seq x y z
N MET A 1 -3.05 27.44 3.46
CA MET A 1 -3.90 27.56 2.26
C MET A 1 -5.00 26.52 2.38
N GLU A 2 -6.27 26.92 2.45
CA GLU A 2 -7.37 25.97 2.64
C GLU A 2 -7.56 25.10 1.38
N PRO A 3 -7.83 23.79 1.52
CA PRO A 3 -8.15 22.94 0.39
C PRO A 3 -9.44 23.41 -0.33
N SER A 4 -9.50 23.21 -1.64
CA SER A 4 -10.69 23.55 -2.44
C SER A 4 -11.93 22.80 -1.95
N ALA A 5 -13.12 23.33 -2.24
CA ALA A 5 -14.38 22.68 -1.84
C ALA A 5 -14.54 21.27 -2.44
N SER A 6 -14.04 21.05 -3.66
CA SER A 6 -14.02 19.74 -4.32
C SER A 6 -13.13 18.72 -3.57
N VAL A 7 -11.93 19.14 -3.18
CA VAL A 7 -11.00 18.29 -2.39
C VAL A 7 -11.61 17.94 -1.04
N ARG A 8 -12.29 18.89 -0.37
CA ARG A 8 -13.01 18.64 0.89
C ARG A 8 -14.18 17.67 0.73
N GLN A 9 -14.96 17.79 -0.35
CA GLN A 9 -16.07 16.89 -0.66
C GLN A 9 -15.54 15.47 -0.96
N GLY A 10 -14.47 15.36 -1.74
CA GLY A 10 -13.80 14.09 -2.04
C GLY A 10 -13.26 13.41 -0.78
N ALA A 11 -12.55 14.16 0.08
CA ALA A 11 -12.05 13.65 1.36
C ALA A 11 -13.17 13.15 2.29
N ARG A 12 -14.30 13.87 2.36
CA ARG A 12 -15.48 13.42 3.11
C ARG A 12 -16.05 12.11 2.57
N SER A 13 -16.18 11.98 1.25
CA SER A 13 -16.66 10.74 0.63
C SER A 13 -15.75 9.55 0.92
N LEU A 14 -14.43 9.76 0.88
CA LEU A 14 -13.44 8.72 1.20
C LEU A 14 -13.48 8.31 2.66
N ASN A 15 -13.66 9.26 3.59
CA ASN A 15 -13.76 8.95 5.01
C ASN A 15 -15.04 8.15 5.32
N HIS A 16 -16.17 8.46 4.67
CA HIS A 16 -17.38 7.64 4.78
C HIS A 16 -17.18 6.25 4.19
N TYR A 17 -16.52 6.13 3.03
CA TYR A 17 -16.21 4.80 2.46
C TYR A 17 -15.34 3.98 3.41
N ARG A 18 -14.30 4.58 4.01
CA ARG A 18 -13.45 3.89 5.01
C ARG A 18 -14.25 3.45 6.24
N ALA A 19 -15.18 4.27 6.72
CA ALA A 19 -16.08 3.89 7.82
C ALA A 19 -16.95 2.68 7.43
N ILE A 20 -17.51 2.65 6.23
CA ILE A 20 -18.25 1.49 5.70
C ILE A 20 -17.36 0.24 5.67
N VAL A 21 -16.09 0.37 5.24
CA VAL A 21 -15.14 -0.75 5.22
C VAL A 21 -14.83 -1.24 6.64
N ASP A 22 -14.64 -0.35 7.60
CA ASP A 22 -14.40 -0.73 9.00
C ASP A 22 -15.65 -1.41 9.61
N GLU A 23 -16.87 -0.94 9.29
CA GLU A 23 -18.12 -1.62 9.68
C GLU A 23 -18.24 -3.03 9.08
N ILE A 24 -17.93 -3.18 7.79
CA ILE A 24 -17.88 -4.50 7.14
C ILE A 24 -16.90 -5.41 7.86
N HIS A 25 -15.71 -4.90 8.20
CA HIS A 25 -14.70 -5.68 8.91
C HIS A 25 -15.20 -6.14 10.29
N VAL A 26 -15.89 -5.28 11.04
CA VAL A 26 -16.50 -5.65 12.33
C VAL A 26 -17.56 -6.74 12.13
N LEU A 27 -18.49 -6.57 11.19
CA LEU A 27 -19.54 -7.55 10.91
C LEU A 27 -18.99 -8.92 10.52
N LEU A 28 -17.93 -8.95 9.71
CA LEU A 28 -17.27 -10.20 9.33
C LEU A 28 -16.46 -10.81 10.49
N SER A 29 -15.89 -9.98 11.37
CA SER A 29 -15.15 -10.44 12.56
C SER A 29 -16.05 -11.13 13.58
N GLU A 30 -17.28 -10.61 13.74
CA GLU A 30 -18.31 -11.13 14.64
C GLU A 30 -19.06 -12.36 14.08
N ALA A 31 -18.90 -12.65 12.79
CA ALA A 31 -19.52 -13.80 12.16
C ALA A 31 -18.96 -15.14 12.69
N ALA A 32 -19.78 -16.19 12.57
CA ALA A 32 -19.38 -17.54 12.94
C ALA A 32 -18.11 -18.00 12.18
N ARG A 33 -17.27 -18.79 12.85
CA ARG A 33 -16.01 -19.32 12.29
C ARG A 33 -16.16 -20.78 11.85
N PRO A 34 -15.60 -21.19 10.70
CA PRO A 34 -14.83 -20.39 9.75
C PRO A 34 -15.71 -19.39 8.97
N LEU A 35 -15.12 -18.26 8.53
CA LEU A 35 -15.84 -17.27 7.73
C LEU A 35 -16.23 -17.89 6.39
N LEU A 36 -17.53 -17.94 6.11
CA LEU A 36 -18.05 -18.53 4.88
C LEU A 36 -18.11 -17.48 3.76
N PRO A 37 -17.76 -17.83 2.50
CA PRO A 37 -17.84 -16.92 1.36
C PRO A 37 -19.23 -16.30 1.17
N VAL A 38 -20.30 -17.06 1.39
CA VAL A 38 -21.69 -16.59 1.30
C VAL A 38 -22.01 -15.49 2.33
N THR A 39 -21.43 -15.59 3.53
CA THR A 39 -21.57 -14.56 4.57
C THR A 39 -20.88 -13.28 4.14
N THR A 40 -19.67 -13.40 3.58
CA THR A 40 -18.92 -12.27 3.00
C THR A 40 -19.74 -11.58 1.92
N GLU A 41 -20.27 -12.32 0.94
CA GLU A 41 -21.10 -11.73 -0.12
C GLU A 41 -22.31 -10.98 0.42
N THR A 42 -23.01 -11.58 1.39
CA THR A 42 -24.23 -11.00 1.97
C THR A 42 -23.92 -9.66 2.66
N VAL A 43 -22.87 -9.61 3.48
CA VAL A 43 -22.44 -8.39 4.17
C VAL A 43 -22.00 -7.33 3.17
N LEU A 44 -21.17 -7.69 2.19
CA LEU A 44 -20.68 -6.75 1.18
C LEU A 44 -21.84 -6.17 0.35
N ARG A 45 -22.77 -7.00 -0.12
CA ARG A 45 -23.91 -6.51 -0.90
C ARG A 45 -24.82 -5.58 -0.10
N SER A 46 -24.97 -5.82 1.20
CA SER A 46 -25.76 -4.95 2.08
C SER A 46 -25.13 -3.56 2.21
N ARG A 47 -23.82 -3.49 2.45
CA ARG A 47 -23.11 -2.24 2.79
C ARG A 47 -22.58 -1.46 1.60
N LEU A 48 -22.11 -2.14 0.55
CA LEU A 48 -21.48 -1.46 -0.61
C LEU A 48 -22.48 -0.73 -1.51
N ASN A 49 -23.79 -0.91 -1.30
CA ASN A 49 -24.82 -0.17 -2.02
C ASN A 49 -25.06 1.26 -1.50
N GLU A 50 -24.45 1.62 -0.37
CA GLU A 50 -24.56 2.96 0.20
C GLU A 50 -23.95 4.04 -0.72
N PRO A 51 -24.48 5.27 -0.73
CA PRO A 51 -24.02 6.33 -1.64
C PRO A 51 -22.53 6.62 -1.58
N ALA A 52 -21.94 6.60 -0.37
CA ALA A 52 -20.51 6.85 -0.19
C ALA A 52 -19.62 5.74 -0.79
N ALA A 53 -20.07 4.49 -0.74
CA ALA A 53 -19.36 3.38 -1.38
C ALA A 53 -19.47 3.45 -2.90
N ARG A 54 -20.68 3.73 -3.43
CA ARG A 54 -20.88 3.93 -4.87
C ARG A 54 -20.02 5.05 -5.45
N ALA A 55 -19.85 6.16 -4.72
CA ALA A 55 -19.00 7.27 -5.16
C ALA A 55 -17.53 6.88 -5.42
N VAL A 56 -17.04 5.79 -4.80
CA VAL A 56 -15.72 5.21 -5.07
C VAL A 56 -15.84 4.11 -6.12
N LEU A 57 -16.73 3.15 -5.91
CA LEU A 57 -16.80 1.90 -6.66
C LEU A 57 -17.33 2.07 -8.09
N ASP A 58 -18.11 3.11 -8.38
CA ASP A 58 -18.58 3.42 -9.74
C ASP A 58 -17.43 3.86 -10.67
N ARG A 59 -16.25 4.17 -10.11
CA ARG A 59 -15.03 4.52 -10.85
C ARG A 59 -14.08 3.34 -11.05
N VAL A 60 -14.41 2.19 -10.47
CA VAL A 60 -13.61 0.97 -10.59
C VAL A 60 -14.22 0.06 -11.64
N GLU A 61 -13.37 -0.54 -12.47
CA GLU A 61 -13.80 -1.49 -13.49
C GLU A 61 -14.58 -2.67 -12.87
N GLY A 62 -15.75 -2.99 -13.44
CA GLY A 62 -16.62 -4.06 -12.97
C GLY A 62 -17.47 -3.74 -11.73
N GLY A 63 -17.15 -2.66 -11.01
CA GLY A 63 -17.94 -2.13 -9.89
C GLY A 63 -18.18 -3.13 -8.74
N ILE A 64 -19.26 -2.92 -7.98
CA ILE A 64 -19.62 -3.69 -6.77
C ILE A 64 -19.71 -5.20 -7.07
N ASP A 65 -20.32 -5.59 -8.18
CA ASP A 65 -20.54 -7.01 -8.48
C ASP A 65 -19.24 -7.77 -8.74
N ALA A 66 -18.28 -7.15 -9.43
CA ALA A 66 -16.95 -7.75 -9.62
C ALA A 66 -16.20 -7.86 -8.29
N LEU A 67 -16.25 -6.81 -7.46
CA LEU A 67 -15.61 -6.78 -6.16
C LEU A 67 -16.17 -7.83 -5.20
N VAL A 68 -17.50 -8.03 -5.17
CA VAL A 68 -18.13 -9.07 -4.34
C VAL A 68 -17.68 -10.47 -4.78
N ARG A 69 -17.66 -10.75 -6.10
CA ARG A 69 -17.15 -12.03 -6.63
C ARG A 69 -15.68 -12.24 -6.28
N GLN A 70 -14.87 -11.20 -6.41
CA GLN A 70 -13.46 -11.27 -6.02
C GLN A 70 -13.32 -11.57 -4.53
N ALA A 71 -14.05 -10.87 -3.66
CA ALA A 71 -14.00 -11.13 -2.22
C ALA A 71 -14.42 -12.56 -1.86
N HIS A 72 -15.47 -13.09 -2.51
CA HIS A 72 -15.87 -14.50 -2.37
C HIS A 72 -14.72 -15.44 -2.69
N ASP A 73 -14.11 -15.24 -3.84
CA ASP A 73 -13.02 -16.06 -4.37
C ASP A 73 -11.77 -16.01 -3.50
N GLU A 74 -11.41 -14.82 -3.00
CA GLU A 74 -10.26 -14.62 -2.12
C GLU A 74 -10.49 -15.27 -0.75
N VAL A 75 -11.69 -15.11 -0.16
CA VAL A 75 -12.04 -15.78 1.10
C VAL A 75 -12.07 -17.31 0.94
N SER A 76 -12.60 -17.82 -0.17
CA SER A 76 -12.66 -19.27 -0.44
C SER A 76 -11.29 -19.91 -0.54
N ARG A 77 -10.29 -19.16 -0.99
CA ARG A 77 -8.91 -19.62 -1.19
C ARG A 77 -7.97 -19.22 -0.05
N PHE A 78 -8.48 -18.52 0.97
CA PHE A 78 -7.65 -17.94 2.00
C PHE A 78 -6.97 -19.01 2.84
N VAL A 79 -5.65 -18.98 2.86
CA VAL A 79 -4.79 -19.80 3.71
C VAL A 79 -3.74 -18.88 4.31
N VAL A 80 -3.60 -18.91 5.63
CA VAL A 80 -2.55 -18.14 6.31
C VAL A 80 -1.21 -18.81 6.04
N THR A 81 -0.27 -18.05 5.50
CA THR A 81 1.13 -18.45 5.35
C THR A 81 2.03 -17.49 6.13
N SER A 82 3.29 -17.88 6.35
CA SER A 82 4.29 -16.98 6.95
C SER A 82 4.63 -15.76 6.09
N ALA A 83 4.18 -15.74 4.83
CA ALA A 83 4.32 -14.64 3.90
C ALA A 83 3.04 -13.79 3.77
N SER A 84 1.92 -14.21 4.35
CA SER A 84 0.64 -13.51 4.21
C SER A 84 0.66 -12.20 4.99
N ASN A 85 0.18 -11.13 4.36
CA ASN A 85 0.01 -9.83 5.00
C ASN A 85 -1.30 -9.79 5.83
N ALA A 86 -2.33 -10.53 5.39
CA ALA A 86 -3.55 -10.72 6.15
C ALA A 86 -3.45 -11.99 7.02
N GLU A 87 -3.71 -11.84 8.33
CA GLU A 87 -3.77 -12.97 9.27
C GLU A 87 -5.16 -13.62 9.32
N THR A 88 -6.19 -12.93 8.84
CA THR A 88 -7.58 -13.42 8.81
C THR A 88 -8.29 -13.11 7.48
N PRO A 89 -9.29 -13.90 7.07
CA PRO A 89 -10.06 -13.64 5.86
C PRO A 89 -10.74 -12.25 5.85
N GLU A 90 -11.25 -11.79 6.99
CA GLU A 90 -11.88 -10.47 7.12
C GLU A 90 -10.87 -9.33 7.03
N THR A 91 -9.62 -9.55 7.45
CA THR A 91 -8.52 -8.61 7.21
C THR A 91 -8.17 -8.54 5.72
N LEU A 92 -8.15 -9.69 5.04
CA LEU A 92 -7.96 -9.75 3.58
C LEU A 92 -9.05 -8.97 2.85
N VAL A 93 -10.32 -9.17 3.23
CA VAL A 93 -11.46 -8.42 2.66
C VAL A 93 -11.31 -6.93 2.92
N ARG A 94 -10.90 -6.52 4.13
CA ARG A 94 -10.64 -5.12 4.46
C ARG A 94 -9.57 -4.51 3.55
N ILE A 95 -8.45 -5.19 3.35
CA ILE A 95 -7.37 -4.75 2.43
C ILE A 95 -7.92 -4.62 1.01
N LEU A 96 -8.64 -5.64 0.51
CA LEU A 96 -9.26 -5.64 -0.83
C LEU A 96 -10.18 -4.44 -1.04
N LEU A 97 -11.02 -4.11 -0.06
CA LEU A 97 -11.94 -2.97 -0.14
C LEU A 97 -11.20 -1.63 -0.11
N LEU A 98 -10.17 -1.49 0.73
CA LEU A 98 -9.39 -0.25 0.80
C LEU A 98 -8.56 0.00 -0.48
N GLN A 99 -8.09 -1.06 -1.14
CA GLN A 99 -7.39 -0.97 -2.44
C GLN A 99 -8.26 -0.38 -3.55
N GLN A 100 -9.59 -0.44 -3.44
CA GLN A 100 -10.50 0.14 -4.44
C GLN A 100 -10.37 1.66 -4.54
N ILE A 101 -9.93 2.34 -3.47
CA ILE A 101 -9.60 3.77 -3.51
C ILE A 101 -8.46 4.01 -4.51
N ASP A 102 -7.42 3.17 -4.47
CA ASP A 102 -6.25 3.31 -5.34
C ASP A 102 -6.64 3.07 -6.80
N LEU A 103 -7.45 2.04 -7.04
CA LEU A 103 -7.93 1.70 -8.38
C LEU A 103 -8.83 2.79 -8.95
N ALA A 104 -9.69 3.40 -8.13
CA ALA A 104 -10.54 4.51 -8.53
C ALA A 104 -9.71 5.76 -8.88
N TRP A 105 -8.71 6.09 -8.05
CA TRP A 105 -7.82 7.22 -8.27
C TRP A 105 -6.98 7.08 -9.54
N TRP A 106 -6.50 5.89 -9.82
CA TRP A 106 -5.57 5.64 -10.93
C TRP A 106 -6.20 4.83 -12.06
N SER A 107 -7.52 4.87 -12.20
CA SER A 107 -8.30 4.07 -13.18
C SER A 107 -7.85 4.28 -14.65
N GLY A 108 -7.35 5.47 -14.99
CA GLY A 108 -6.82 5.78 -16.32
C GLY A 108 -5.35 5.41 -16.55
N THR A 109 -4.66 4.81 -15.58
CA THR A 109 -3.24 4.42 -15.71
C THR A 109 -3.14 2.92 -16.01
N PRO A 110 -2.47 2.52 -17.10
CA PRO A 110 -2.29 1.10 -17.41
C PRO A 110 -1.33 0.44 -16.42
N ASP A 111 -1.54 -0.86 -16.22
CA ASP A 111 -0.62 -1.70 -15.45
C ASP A 111 0.61 -2.07 -16.31
N PHE A 112 1.78 -2.15 -15.68
CA PHE A 112 2.96 -2.74 -16.29
C PHE A 112 2.82 -4.27 -16.26
N ALA A 113 2.73 -4.90 -17.42
CA ALA A 113 2.57 -6.34 -17.52
C ALA A 113 3.86 -7.08 -17.12
N THR A 114 5.03 -6.54 -17.49
CA THR A 114 6.32 -7.22 -17.34
C THR A 114 7.37 -6.35 -16.65
N THR A 115 8.42 -6.98 -16.13
CA THR A 115 9.59 -6.25 -15.57
C THR A 115 10.33 -5.45 -16.64
N ALA A 116 10.32 -5.90 -17.90
CA ALA A 116 10.95 -5.16 -19.00
C ALA A 116 10.27 -3.82 -19.24
N GLU A 117 8.93 -3.80 -19.25
CA GLU A 117 8.15 -2.55 -19.36
C GLU A 117 8.45 -1.56 -18.23
N ILE A 118 8.72 -2.05 -17.02
CA ILE A 118 9.12 -1.21 -15.89
C ILE A 118 10.51 -0.61 -16.12
N THR A 119 11.49 -1.42 -16.51
CA THR A 119 12.88 -0.97 -16.73
C THR A 119 12.99 0.00 -17.90
N GLU A 120 12.20 -0.21 -18.96
CA GLU A 120 12.23 0.60 -20.18
C GLU A 120 11.30 1.82 -20.11
N SER A 121 10.50 1.95 -19.04
CA SER A 121 9.56 3.06 -18.89
C SER A 121 10.27 4.39 -18.66
N GLN A 122 10.04 5.35 -19.56
CA GLN A 122 10.49 6.74 -19.39
C GLN A 122 9.74 7.49 -18.28
N SER A 123 8.64 6.93 -17.78
CA SER A 123 7.84 7.53 -16.70
C SER A 123 8.32 7.15 -15.29
N LEU A 124 9.36 6.31 -15.20
CA LEU A 124 9.94 5.83 -13.96
C LEU A 124 11.42 6.24 -13.85
N VAL A 125 11.88 6.36 -12.62
CA VAL A 125 13.28 6.65 -12.25
C VAL A 125 13.79 5.57 -11.31
N ASP A 126 15.10 5.33 -11.33
CA ASP A 126 15.72 4.28 -10.52
C ASP A 126 16.13 4.79 -9.12
N LEU A 127 15.69 4.07 -8.08
CA LEU A 127 16.00 4.40 -6.68
C LEU A 127 17.47 4.24 -6.31
N VAL A 128 18.23 3.36 -6.98
CA VAL A 128 19.68 3.20 -6.77
C VAL A 128 20.39 4.45 -7.26
N ASP A 129 20.08 4.91 -8.47
CA ASP A 129 20.66 6.12 -9.04
C ASP A 129 20.36 7.35 -8.17
N LEU A 130 19.10 7.49 -7.73
CA LEU A 130 18.70 8.58 -6.84
C LEU A 130 19.39 8.50 -5.47
N ARG A 131 19.64 7.29 -4.95
CA ARG A 131 20.38 7.11 -3.70
C ARG A 131 21.84 7.54 -3.85
N GLU A 132 22.48 7.17 -4.97
CA GLU A 132 23.86 7.55 -5.27
C GLU A 132 24.01 9.05 -5.48
N GLY A 133 23.00 9.71 -6.07
CA GLY A 133 22.90 11.17 -6.17
C GLY A 133 22.51 11.89 -4.87
N GLY A 134 22.24 11.18 -3.78
CA GLY A 134 21.83 11.79 -2.50
C GLY A 134 20.42 12.41 -2.51
N HIS A 135 19.56 11.99 -3.43
CA HIS A 135 18.21 12.52 -3.60
C HIS A 135 17.14 11.82 -2.74
N LEU A 136 17.51 10.76 -2.01
CA LEU A 136 16.58 10.00 -1.16
C LEU A 136 16.74 10.32 0.32
N ARG A 137 15.61 10.49 0.99
CA ARG A 137 15.51 10.65 2.46
C ARG A 137 15.03 9.40 3.19
N PHE A 138 14.71 8.34 2.46
CA PHE A 138 14.30 7.05 2.99
C PHE A 138 15.30 5.95 2.63
N GLY A 139 15.32 4.89 3.43
CA GLY A 139 16.10 3.68 3.19
C GLY A 139 15.31 2.63 2.43
N PHE A 140 16.03 1.78 1.69
CA PHE A 140 15.50 0.56 1.08
C PHE A 140 16.62 -0.46 0.93
N THR A 141 16.27 -1.71 0.65
CA THR A 141 17.24 -2.74 0.23
C THR A 141 16.73 -3.39 -1.04
N VAL A 142 17.61 -3.56 -2.03
CA VAL A 142 17.29 -4.28 -3.26
C VAL A 142 17.20 -5.76 -2.94
N ALA A 143 16.07 -6.38 -3.29
CA ALA A 143 15.92 -7.82 -3.21
C ALA A 143 16.92 -8.48 -4.18
N SER A 144 17.61 -9.53 -3.72
CA SER A 144 18.51 -10.28 -4.57
C SER A 144 18.03 -11.73 -4.64
N ASP A 145 17.94 -12.23 -5.86
CA ASP A 145 17.71 -13.62 -6.19
C ASP A 145 18.95 -14.50 -5.93
N ARG A 146 20.15 -13.90 -5.98
CA ARG A 146 21.45 -14.57 -5.83
C ARG A 146 21.69 -15.06 -4.39
N VAL A 147 22.20 -16.28 -4.27
CA VAL A 147 22.46 -16.99 -3.00
C VAL A 147 23.44 -16.24 -2.09
N LEU A 148 24.54 -15.72 -2.65
CA LEU A 148 25.58 -15.01 -1.88
C LEU A 148 25.07 -13.71 -1.23
N PRO A 149 24.42 -12.80 -1.99
CA PRO A 149 23.74 -11.64 -1.40
C PRO A 149 22.65 -12.02 -0.38
N ARG A 150 21.89 -13.11 -0.61
CA ARG A 150 20.90 -13.60 0.37
C ARG A 150 21.54 -14.03 1.68
N ALA A 151 22.64 -14.78 1.65
CA ALA A 151 23.38 -15.20 2.83
C ALA A 151 23.98 -13.99 3.58
N ARG A 152 24.55 -13.02 2.85
CA ARG A 152 25.03 -11.76 3.42
C ARG A 152 23.89 -10.97 4.07
N ASN A 153 22.76 -10.83 3.40
CA ASN A 153 21.59 -10.11 3.93
C ASN A 153 21.04 -10.81 5.18
N LEU A 154 21.01 -12.14 5.21
CA LEU A 154 20.64 -12.92 6.39
C LEU A 154 21.62 -12.69 7.55
N ALA A 155 22.94 -12.73 7.28
CA ALA A 155 23.97 -12.49 8.29
C ALA A 155 23.90 -11.05 8.85
N VAL A 156 23.73 -10.04 7.99
CA VAL A 156 23.55 -8.64 8.41
C VAL A 156 22.30 -8.49 9.28
N ARG A 157 21.19 -9.14 8.93
CA ARG A 157 19.96 -9.12 9.75
C ARG A 157 20.16 -9.73 11.13
N ARG A 158 20.88 -10.86 11.22
CA ARG A 158 21.14 -11.54 12.50
C ARG A 158 22.11 -10.76 13.38
N CYS A 159 23.18 -10.22 12.81
CA CYS A 159 24.22 -9.53 13.57
C CYS A 159 23.89 -8.06 13.84
N PHE A 160 23.05 -7.42 13.01
CA PHE A 160 22.72 -6.00 13.11
C PHE A 160 21.20 -5.75 12.96
N PRO A 161 20.37 -6.30 13.86
CA PRO A 161 18.90 -6.20 13.77
C PRO A 161 18.39 -4.75 13.87
N ARG A 162 19.22 -3.82 14.39
CA ARG A 162 18.91 -2.38 14.46
C ARG A 162 19.28 -1.60 13.20
N ARG A 163 19.97 -2.20 12.22
CA ARG A 163 20.40 -1.48 11.01
C ARG A 163 19.36 -1.53 9.88
N ARG A 164 18.63 -2.63 9.74
CA ARG A 164 17.67 -2.84 8.64
C ARG A 164 16.55 -3.81 9.06
N PRO A 165 15.33 -3.67 8.52
CA PRO A 165 14.25 -4.60 8.78
C PRO A 165 14.45 -5.96 8.11
N HIS A 166 13.62 -6.93 8.51
CA HIS A 166 13.64 -8.31 8.00
C HIS A 166 12.92 -8.48 6.65
N ALA A 167 12.67 -7.41 5.88
CA ALA A 167 11.86 -7.47 4.65
C ALA A 167 12.68 -8.04 3.49
N ALA A 168 12.08 -8.72 2.53
CA ALA A 168 12.80 -9.29 1.37
C ALA A 168 13.57 -8.21 0.56
N GLY A 169 13.08 -6.96 0.59
CA GLY A 169 13.61 -5.83 -0.16
C GLY A 169 12.74 -5.52 -1.38
N VAL A 170 13.02 -4.40 -2.04
CA VAL A 170 12.35 -3.98 -3.27
C VAL A 170 12.83 -4.85 -4.44
N SER A 171 11.90 -5.51 -5.14
CA SER A 171 12.21 -6.38 -6.29
C SER A 171 12.49 -5.59 -7.57
N SER A 172 11.83 -4.45 -7.73
CA SER A 172 12.15 -3.42 -8.71
C SER A 172 12.55 -2.15 -8.00
N THR A 173 13.54 -1.44 -8.54
CA THR A 173 14.01 -0.14 -8.05
C THR A 173 13.38 1.02 -8.80
N SER A 174 12.60 0.75 -9.85
CA SER A 174 11.95 1.79 -10.64
C SER A 174 10.69 2.30 -9.95
N ILE A 175 10.54 3.61 -9.88
CA ILE A 175 9.41 4.28 -9.24
C ILE A 175 9.05 5.57 -9.98
N ARG A 176 7.80 6.02 -9.90
CA ARG A 176 7.43 7.34 -10.43
C ARG A 176 8.13 8.47 -9.68
N PRO A 177 8.63 9.51 -10.35
CA PRO A 177 9.28 10.65 -9.70
C PRO A 177 8.42 11.31 -8.62
N GLU A 178 7.11 11.41 -8.86
CA GLU A 178 6.17 12.01 -7.92
C GLU A 178 6.03 11.17 -6.64
N MET A 179 6.08 9.85 -6.75
CA MET A 179 6.13 8.97 -5.59
C MET A 179 7.41 9.17 -4.77
N VAL A 180 8.56 9.45 -5.40
CA VAL A 180 9.79 9.81 -4.67
C VAL A 180 9.59 11.09 -3.86
N VAL A 181 8.92 12.10 -4.43
CA VAL A 181 8.62 13.36 -3.73
C VAL A 181 7.74 13.09 -2.50
N VAL A 182 6.69 12.28 -2.66
CA VAL A 182 5.80 11.87 -1.55
C VAL A 182 6.58 11.12 -0.47
N LEU A 183 7.35 10.09 -0.83
CA LEU A 183 8.12 9.29 0.12
C LEU A 183 9.19 10.12 0.84
N ASN A 184 9.83 11.06 0.14
CA ASN A 184 10.77 11.99 0.76
C ASN A 184 10.08 12.97 1.72
N ALA A 185 8.84 13.36 1.44
CA ALA A 185 8.05 14.22 2.34
C ALA A 185 7.63 13.45 3.60
N LEU A 186 7.13 12.22 3.42
CA LEU A 186 6.86 11.29 4.52
C LEU A 186 8.09 11.04 5.39
N ALA A 187 9.26 10.84 4.78
CA ALA A 187 10.50 10.62 5.51
C ALA A 187 10.89 11.81 6.39
N ARG A 188 10.68 13.04 5.91
CA ARG A 188 10.91 14.27 6.70
C ARG A 188 9.95 14.42 7.87
N GLU A 189 8.66 14.17 7.62
CA GLU A 189 7.65 14.25 8.68
C GLU A 189 7.89 13.19 9.75
N PHE A 190 8.26 11.98 9.33
CA PHE A 190 8.64 10.92 10.24
C PHE A 190 9.91 11.27 11.03
N GLU A 191 10.96 11.77 10.38
CA GLU A 191 12.19 12.22 11.07
C GLU A 191 11.89 13.29 12.14
N ALA A 192 10.97 14.22 11.85
CA ALA A 192 10.57 15.25 12.79
C ALA A 192 9.72 14.73 13.96
N ALA A 193 8.93 13.68 13.75
CA ALA A 193 8.03 13.10 14.76
C ALA A 193 8.68 11.97 15.58
N ALA A 194 9.70 11.30 15.03
CA ALA A 194 10.28 10.11 15.62
C ALA A 194 11.21 10.43 16.81
N PRO A 195 11.35 9.50 17.77
CA PRO A 195 12.37 9.60 18.81
C PRO A 195 13.78 9.77 18.25
N ALA A 196 14.66 10.42 19.02
CA ALA A 196 16.06 10.59 18.63
C ALA A 196 16.74 9.22 18.38
N ARG A 197 17.62 9.17 17.37
CA ARG A 197 18.33 7.95 16.91
C ARG A 197 17.44 6.89 16.23
N THR A 198 16.20 7.23 15.89
CA THR A 198 15.39 6.41 14.99
C THR A 198 16.03 6.38 13.60
N PRO A 199 16.14 5.21 12.94
CA PRO A 199 16.58 5.13 11.55
C PRO A 199 15.64 5.89 10.60
N PRO A 200 16.11 6.28 9.39
CA PRO A 200 15.23 6.86 8.38
C PRO A 200 14.06 5.94 8.03
N LEU A 201 12.98 6.54 7.51
CA LEU A 201 11.83 5.82 6.95
C LEU A 201 12.30 4.69 6.03
N TRP A 202 11.66 3.52 6.08
CA TRP A 202 12.09 2.37 5.31
C TRP A 202 11.00 1.86 4.35
N VAL A 203 11.36 1.77 3.07
CA VAL A 203 10.48 1.30 1.98
C VAL A 203 10.84 -0.13 1.60
N ASN A 204 9.82 -0.99 1.59
CA ASN A 204 9.92 -2.42 1.33
C ASN A 204 9.59 -2.80 -0.11
N SER A 205 8.67 -2.08 -0.73
CA SER A 205 8.15 -2.36 -2.07
C SER A 205 7.75 -1.06 -2.75
N VAL A 206 7.85 -1.02 -4.08
CA VAL A 206 7.45 0.10 -4.95
C VAL A 206 6.75 -0.48 -6.18
N THR A 207 7.01 0.02 -7.39
CA THR A 207 6.46 -0.55 -8.63
C THR A 207 6.71 -2.05 -8.74
N ARG A 208 5.67 -2.79 -9.13
CA ARG A 208 5.73 -4.22 -9.47
C ARG A 208 5.12 -4.43 -10.84
N SER A 209 5.48 -5.49 -11.55
CA SER A 209 4.73 -5.89 -12.75
C SER A 209 3.58 -6.83 -12.38
N LEU A 210 2.62 -7.04 -13.29
CA LEU A 210 1.59 -8.07 -13.15
C LEU A 210 2.22 -9.46 -12.93
N GLN A 211 3.26 -9.81 -13.71
CA GLN A 211 4.00 -11.06 -13.52
C GLN A 211 4.59 -11.19 -12.11
N GLN A 212 5.16 -10.11 -11.55
CA GLN A 212 5.67 -10.12 -10.18
C GLN A 212 4.54 -10.23 -9.15
N GLN A 213 3.40 -9.60 -9.42
CA GLN A 213 2.21 -9.68 -8.56
C GLN A 213 1.67 -11.11 -8.49
N GLU A 214 1.51 -11.77 -9.64
CA GLU A 214 1.10 -13.17 -9.76
C GLU A 214 2.10 -14.09 -9.08
N HIS A 215 3.40 -13.89 -9.31
CA HIS A 215 4.43 -14.68 -8.65
C HIS A 215 4.39 -14.57 -7.12
N LEU A 216 4.16 -13.36 -6.57
CA LEU A 216 3.99 -13.18 -5.12
C LEU A 216 2.74 -13.90 -4.60
N ARG A 217 1.65 -13.88 -5.37
CA ARG A 217 0.43 -14.62 -5.04
C ARG A 217 0.70 -16.13 -4.99
N ASP A 218 1.45 -16.67 -5.95
CA ASP A 218 1.85 -18.09 -5.98
C ASP A 218 2.74 -18.48 -4.79
N LEU A 219 3.52 -17.53 -4.26
CA LEU A 219 4.34 -17.70 -3.06
C LEU A 219 3.53 -17.57 -1.75
N GLY A 220 2.22 -17.31 -1.81
CA GLY A 220 1.32 -17.22 -0.65
C GLY A 220 1.18 -15.81 -0.04
N TYR A 221 1.74 -14.77 -0.68
CA TYR A 221 1.49 -13.39 -0.27
C TYR A 221 0.05 -12.99 -0.62
N SER A 222 -0.52 -12.06 0.15
CA SER A 222 -1.81 -11.42 -0.14
C SER A 222 -1.70 -10.40 -1.29
N ALA A 223 -1.08 -10.80 -2.40
CA ALA A 223 -0.84 -9.98 -3.58
C ALA A 223 -2.10 -9.90 -4.45
N LEU A 224 -3.08 -9.11 -3.98
CA LEU A 224 -4.34 -8.87 -4.66
C LEU A 224 -4.12 -8.16 -6.01
N SER A 225 -4.94 -8.50 -7.01
CA SER A 225 -4.90 -7.93 -8.36
C SER A 225 -6.29 -7.47 -8.76
N PRO A 226 -6.46 -6.32 -9.44
CA PRO A 226 -5.42 -5.37 -9.85
C PRO A 226 -4.80 -4.60 -8.67
N SER A 227 -3.64 -3.96 -8.87
CA SER A 227 -2.89 -3.27 -7.80
C SER A 227 -2.25 -1.97 -8.27
N ALA A 228 -2.27 -0.94 -7.42
CA ALA A 228 -1.58 0.32 -7.70
C ALA A 228 -0.04 0.20 -7.76
N HIS A 229 0.54 -0.89 -7.21
CA HIS A 229 1.95 -1.21 -7.46
C HIS A 229 2.20 -1.48 -8.94
N CYS A 230 1.26 -2.14 -9.61
CA CYS A 230 1.32 -2.43 -11.05
C CYS A 230 1.25 -1.17 -11.91
N ARG A 231 0.79 -0.04 -11.35
CA ARG A 231 0.73 1.26 -12.01
C ARG A 231 1.87 2.20 -11.63
N GLY A 232 2.74 1.77 -10.71
CA GLY A 232 3.84 2.58 -10.15
C GLY A 232 3.39 3.66 -9.15
N TRP A 233 2.15 3.58 -8.64
CA TRP A 233 1.55 4.57 -7.74
C TRP A 233 1.44 4.09 -6.29
N ALA A 234 2.11 3.00 -5.93
CA ALA A 234 2.09 2.49 -4.57
C ALA A 234 3.48 2.17 -4.02
N ALA A 235 3.59 2.22 -2.70
CA ALA A 235 4.76 1.76 -1.97
C ALA A 235 4.32 1.10 -0.65
N ASP A 236 5.10 0.13 -0.19
CA ASP A 236 4.90 -0.48 1.14
C ASP A 236 5.99 0.01 2.09
N ILE A 237 5.59 0.54 3.23
CA ILE A 237 6.47 1.10 4.26
C ILE A 237 6.55 0.12 5.43
N GLU A 238 7.77 -0.19 5.89
CA GLU A 238 7.95 -1.05 7.07
C GLU A 238 7.36 -0.38 8.32
N MET A 239 6.58 -1.12 9.10
CA MET A 239 6.00 -0.65 10.37
C MET A 239 6.59 -1.37 11.58
N ASP A 240 6.55 -2.70 11.60
CA ASP A 240 6.88 -3.50 12.79
C ASP A 240 8.29 -3.27 13.30
N TRP A 241 9.24 -3.09 12.40
CA TRP A 241 10.62 -2.83 12.79
C TRP A 241 10.78 -1.55 13.61
N PHE A 242 9.94 -0.53 13.38
CA PHE A 242 9.99 0.73 14.11
C PHE A 242 9.49 0.64 15.55
N ALA A 243 8.79 -0.45 15.92
CA ALA A 243 8.45 -0.72 17.32
C ALA A 243 9.70 -0.84 18.20
N ARG A 244 10.83 -1.29 17.64
CA ARG A 244 12.12 -1.43 18.34
C ARG A 244 12.78 -0.09 18.68
N PHE A 245 12.25 1.02 18.18
CA PHE A 245 12.75 2.37 18.37
C PHE A 245 11.69 3.28 19.00
N ASP A 246 10.58 2.72 19.49
CA ASP A 246 9.42 3.45 20.00
C ASP A 246 8.87 4.47 18.96
N ALA A 247 9.07 4.16 17.67
CA ALA A 247 8.78 5.06 16.57
C ALA A 247 7.58 4.62 15.73
N GLN A 248 7.01 3.44 15.99
CA GLN A 248 5.88 2.89 15.23
C GLN A 248 4.65 3.80 15.30
N ASP A 249 4.31 4.32 16.49
CA ASP A 249 3.16 5.22 16.66
C ASP A 249 3.38 6.59 16.00
N ALA A 250 4.62 7.10 16.01
CA ALA A 250 4.97 8.32 15.30
C ALA A 250 4.79 8.14 13.78
N LEU A 251 5.27 7.02 13.23
CA LEU A 251 5.08 6.68 11.81
C LEU A 251 3.60 6.52 11.47
N ARG A 252 2.85 5.79 12.32
CA ARG A 252 1.40 5.64 12.18
C ARG A 252 0.72 7.01 12.10
N GLY A 253 1.03 7.91 13.03
CA GLY A 253 0.45 9.26 13.08
C GLY A 253 0.73 10.10 11.83
N VAL A 254 1.94 10.01 11.27
CA VAL A 254 2.30 10.67 10.00
C VAL A 254 1.44 10.13 8.84
N LEU A 255 1.36 8.80 8.71
CA LEU A 255 0.62 8.15 7.63
C LEU A 255 -0.89 8.39 7.73
N THR A 256 -1.49 8.16 8.90
CA THR A 256 -2.92 8.39 9.11
C THR A 256 -3.27 9.87 9.02
N GLY A 257 -2.39 10.78 9.47
CA GLY A 257 -2.59 12.22 9.34
C GLY A 257 -2.74 12.66 7.88
N ARG A 258 -1.93 12.11 6.97
CA ARG A 258 -2.07 12.37 5.51
C ARG A 258 -3.29 11.68 4.91
N ARG A 259 -3.63 10.48 5.37
CA ARG A 259 -4.86 9.78 4.98
C ARG A 259 -6.11 10.60 5.32
N ASP A 260 -6.17 11.13 6.52
CA ASP A 260 -7.34 11.86 7.03
C ASP A 260 -7.52 13.22 6.33
N ARG A 261 -6.42 13.80 5.83
CA ARG A 261 -6.44 14.96 4.91
C ARG A 261 -6.78 14.61 3.46
N GLY A 262 -6.93 13.33 3.13
CA GLY A 262 -7.24 12.85 1.78
C GLY A 262 -6.05 12.89 0.81
N GLU A 263 -4.82 13.03 1.31
CA GLU A 263 -3.61 13.11 0.49
C GLU A 263 -3.08 11.73 0.10
N LEU A 264 -3.29 10.74 0.97
CA LEU A 264 -2.88 9.36 0.78
C LEU A 264 -4.06 8.41 1.03
N ASN A 265 -4.04 7.28 0.36
CA ASN A 265 -4.65 6.07 0.87
C ASN A 265 -3.58 5.31 1.66
N VAL A 266 -3.96 4.82 2.84
CA VAL A 266 -3.06 4.08 3.73
C VAL A 266 -3.80 2.84 4.18
N ILE A 267 -3.22 1.68 3.89
CA ILE A 267 -3.79 0.38 4.21
C ILE A 267 -2.85 -0.33 5.18
N ASP A 268 -3.40 -0.72 6.32
CA ASP A 268 -2.71 -1.55 7.29
C ASP A 268 -2.69 -2.99 6.77
N GLU A 269 -1.53 -3.43 6.28
CA GLU A 269 -1.27 -4.81 5.86
C GLU A 269 -0.43 -5.56 6.91
N GLY A 270 -0.53 -5.15 8.17
CA GLY A 270 0.22 -5.69 9.29
C GLY A 270 1.65 -5.15 9.30
N ARG A 271 2.60 -5.98 8.89
CA ARG A 271 4.04 -5.69 9.04
C ARG A 271 4.50 -4.46 8.27
N ALA A 272 3.89 -4.23 7.11
CA ALA A 272 4.12 -3.07 6.29
C ALA A 272 2.78 -2.40 6.00
N TRP A 273 2.80 -1.09 5.84
CA TRP A 273 1.62 -0.33 5.45
C TRP A 273 1.77 0.11 4.01
N HIS A 274 0.74 -0.19 3.23
CA HIS A 274 0.63 0.24 1.86
C HIS A 274 0.25 1.71 1.81
N VAL A 275 0.89 2.47 0.92
CA VAL A 275 0.56 3.87 0.66
C VAL A 275 0.41 4.13 -0.84
N CYS A 276 -0.62 4.89 -1.19
CA CYS A 276 -0.90 5.33 -2.56
C CYS A 276 -1.34 6.80 -2.50
N PRO A 277 -0.78 7.72 -3.31
CA PRO A 277 -1.15 9.13 -3.26
C PRO A 277 -2.41 9.42 -4.06
N ASN A 278 -3.15 10.41 -3.58
CA ASN A 278 -4.27 10.99 -4.30
C ASN A 278 -3.76 11.84 -5.48
N PRO A 279 -4.20 11.60 -6.73
CA PRO A 279 -3.77 12.41 -7.88
C PRO A 279 -4.04 13.91 -7.70
N GLU A 280 -5.14 14.31 -7.06
CA GLU A 280 -5.46 15.73 -6.82
C GLU A 280 -4.46 16.39 -5.85
N ALA A 281 -3.98 15.63 -4.86
CA ALA A 281 -2.99 16.11 -3.90
C ALA A 281 -1.61 16.26 -4.54
N LEU A 282 -1.26 15.38 -5.49
CA LEU A 282 -0.03 15.51 -6.27
C LEU A 282 -0.05 16.77 -7.13
N GLN A 283 -1.13 17.02 -7.87
CA GLN A 283 -1.25 18.21 -8.72
C GLN A 283 -1.04 19.51 -7.92
N THR A 284 -1.65 19.61 -6.74
CA THR A 284 -1.48 20.79 -5.87
C THR A 284 -0.03 20.97 -5.41
N ALA A 285 0.70 19.89 -5.13
CA ALA A 285 2.09 19.95 -4.71
C ALA A 285 3.03 20.41 -5.84
N PHE A 286 2.74 20.05 -7.09
CA PHE A 286 3.57 20.41 -8.25
C PHE A 286 3.22 21.79 -8.85
N THR A 287 1.99 22.29 -8.69
CA THR A 287 1.62 23.65 -9.12
C THR A 287 2.24 24.75 -8.22
N VAL A 288 2.64 24.43 -6.99
CA VAL A 288 3.25 25.40 -6.06
C VAL A 288 4.77 25.54 -6.27
N VAL A 289 5.38 24.66 -7.06
CA VAL A 289 6.84 24.62 -7.29
C VAL A 289 7.23 25.07 -8.72
N GLY A 290 6.25 25.30 -9.60
CA GLY A 290 6.45 25.91 -10.93
C GLY A 290 6.03 27.37 -10.95
#